data_AF-A0A061S6A1-F1
#
_entry.id   AF-A0A061S6A1-F1
#
_cell.length_a   1.000
_cell.length_b   1.000
_cell.length_c   1.000
_cell.angle_alpha   90.00
_cell.angle_beta   90.00
_cell.angle_gamma   90.00
#
_symmetry.space_group_name_H-M   'P 1'
#
loop_
_entity.id
_entity.type
_entity.pdbx_description
1 polymer ?
#
loop_
_entity_poly.entity_id
_entity_poly.type
_entity_poly.pdbx_seq_one_letter_code
_entity_poly.pdbx_strand_id
1 'polypeptide(L)'
;EAAGEAYQGATLLELFEEARQVVEQLEAGSVSGTGKSAVEDALSSLREVEKRIDCYGLFSSNEDKDDLATSDMKYLLVTYYTAELLANLAGPEDPSTRACCLVQAVENYGKFLALCERYDLLGESKMVVRDQPEEAVDAATVRTIKIARFKREKAIRAQIQQLNSKRLDYRRKESLALEEGSTSSVDRFDEEDERAAWSLQIELAVQKSLDKRKLLADEVQILRHKEITPTDTRGPGDDTTKEVVSQLHKVAQSLTGDREQRKAEVFRPSHTLPTMSIEELAEAEVARAAEERRRAEAAAQGSSRRRGSESSDEDEEGLRRQRALDDWKDSHPRGSGNSRIKPLA
;
A
#
# COMPACT_ATOMS: atom_id res chain seq x y z
N GLU A 1 -40.63 20.91 0.75
CA GLU A 1 -40.67 22.32 0.29
C GLU A 1 -39.48 23.15 0.76
N ALA A 2 -39.02 23.08 2.01
CA ALA A 2 -37.88 23.91 2.49
C ALA A 2 -36.54 23.71 1.74
N ALA A 3 -36.22 22.51 1.24
CA ALA A 3 -34.99 22.28 0.46
C ALA A 3 -35.05 22.85 -0.98
N GLY A 4 -36.26 23.10 -1.52
CA GLY A 4 -36.43 23.64 -2.86
C GLY A 4 -36.10 25.13 -2.95
N GLU A 5 -36.22 25.87 -1.84
CA GLU A 5 -35.88 27.30 -1.76
C GLU A 5 -34.37 27.54 -1.62
N ALA A 6 -33.64 26.61 -0.99
CA ALA A 6 -32.20 26.73 -0.76
C ALA A 6 -31.35 26.76 -2.04
N TYR A 7 -31.89 26.22 -3.15
CA TYR A 7 -31.18 26.13 -4.43
C TYR A 7 -31.80 27.01 -5.54
N GLN A 8 -32.71 27.92 -5.19
CA GLN A 8 -33.28 28.91 -6.12
C GLN A 8 -32.21 29.95 -6.50
N GLY A 9 -31.48 29.68 -7.57
CA GLY A 9 -30.48 30.59 -8.14
C GLY A 9 -29.14 29.95 -8.46
N ALA A 10 -28.81 28.82 -7.83
CA ALA A 10 -27.59 28.07 -8.13
C ALA A 10 -27.70 27.37 -9.49
N THR A 11 -26.66 27.47 -10.32
CA THR A 11 -26.61 26.80 -11.62
C THR A 11 -26.34 25.30 -11.48
N LEU A 12 -26.69 24.51 -12.51
CA LEU A 12 -26.39 23.08 -12.54
C LEU A 12 -24.88 22.80 -12.41
N LEU A 13 -24.05 23.68 -12.99
CA LEU A 13 -22.61 23.57 -12.93
C LEU A 13 -22.06 23.84 -11.52
N GLU A 14 -22.52 24.90 -10.87
CA GLU A 14 -22.08 25.26 -9.51
C GLU A 14 -22.33 24.13 -8.51
N LEU A 15 -23.55 23.58 -8.49
CA LEU A 15 -23.90 22.47 -7.59
C LEU A 15 -23.05 21.21 -7.85
N PHE A 16 -22.72 20.95 -9.11
CA PHE A 16 -21.86 19.84 -9.50
C PHE A 16 -20.40 20.08 -9.06
N GLU A 17 -19.87 21.27 -9.28
CA GLU A 17 -18.50 21.62 -8.93
C GLU A 17 -18.27 21.64 -7.42
N GLU A 18 -19.23 22.15 -6.63
CA GLU A 18 -19.21 22.10 -5.17
C GLU A 18 -19.07 20.66 -4.66
N ALA A 19 -19.94 19.77 -5.11
CA ALA A 19 -19.90 18.37 -4.69
C ALA A 19 -18.62 17.66 -5.17
N ARG A 20 -18.18 17.96 -6.40
CA ARG A 20 -16.92 17.43 -6.94
C ARG A 20 -15.71 17.85 -6.11
N GLN A 21 -15.64 19.11 -5.67
CA GLN A 21 -14.54 19.59 -4.83
C GLN A 21 -14.49 18.84 -3.50
N VAL A 22 -15.64 18.55 -2.88
CA VAL A 22 -15.70 17.72 -1.65
C VAL A 22 -15.15 16.32 -1.90
N VAL A 23 -15.49 15.68 -3.01
CA VAL A 23 -14.93 14.37 -3.38
C VAL A 23 -13.41 14.44 -3.59
N GLU A 24 -12.91 15.46 -4.29
CA GLU A 24 -11.47 15.64 -4.51
C GLU A 24 -10.70 15.85 -3.19
N GLN A 25 -11.28 16.56 -2.22
CA GLN A 25 -10.72 16.71 -0.88
C GLN A 25 -10.68 15.39 -0.09
N LEU A 26 -11.73 14.56 -0.22
CA LEU A 26 -11.76 13.22 0.37
C LEU A 26 -10.69 12.32 -0.25
N GLU A 27 -10.53 12.34 -1.57
CA GLU A 27 -9.49 11.57 -2.26
C GLU A 27 -8.06 12.02 -1.91
N ALA A 28 -7.86 13.31 -1.66
CA ALA A 28 -6.56 13.86 -1.24
C ALA A 28 -6.18 13.49 0.21
N GLY A 29 -7.08 12.87 0.97
CA GLY A 29 -6.83 12.51 2.36
C GLY A 29 -6.96 13.70 3.33
N SER A 30 -7.57 14.81 2.92
CA SER A 30 -7.89 15.97 3.78
C SER A 30 -9.08 15.71 4.72
N VAL A 31 -9.19 14.48 5.24
CA VAL A 31 -10.30 13.98 6.07
C VAL A 31 -10.48 14.78 7.35
N SER A 32 -9.42 15.43 7.86
CA SER A 32 -9.49 16.30 9.04
C SER A 32 -10.24 17.61 8.82
N GLY A 33 -10.49 18.02 7.57
CA GLY A 33 -11.20 19.27 7.23
C GLY A 33 -12.63 19.07 6.72
N THR A 34 -12.92 17.93 6.08
CA THR A 34 -14.26 17.62 5.54
C THR A 34 -15.12 16.99 6.63
N GLY A 35 -15.90 17.82 7.33
CA GLY A 35 -16.86 17.33 8.32
C GLY A 35 -18.00 16.52 7.69
N LYS A 36 -18.65 15.65 8.48
CA LYS A 36 -19.84 14.87 8.06
C LYS A 36 -20.90 15.77 7.40
N SER A 37 -21.10 16.99 7.92
CA SER A 37 -22.00 18.02 7.34
C SER A 37 -21.67 18.35 5.88
N ALA A 38 -20.39 18.55 5.54
CA ALA A 38 -20.01 18.90 4.17
C ALA A 38 -20.31 17.77 3.17
N VAL A 39 -20.20 16.51 3.61
CA VAL A 39 -20.57 15.34 2.80
C VAL A 39 -22.09 15.27 2.61
N GLU A 40 -22.87 15.57 3.66
CA GLU A 40 -24.34 15.64 3.60
C GLU A 40 -24.85 16.77 2.70
N ASP A 41 -24.21 17.93 2.77
CA ASP A 41 -24.51 19.09 1.93
C ASP A 41 -24.19 18.78 0.45
N ALA A 42 -23.02 18.20 0.17
CA ALA A 42 -22.63 17.77 -1.17
C ALA A 42 -23.58 16.69 -1.74
N LEU A 43 -24.04 15.75 -0.92
CA LEU A 43 -25.07 14.77 -1.32
C LEU A 43 -26.41 15.44 -1.65
N SER A 44 -26.78 16.49 -0.92
CA SER A 44 -28.00 17.26 -1.18
C SER A 44 -27.88 18.03 -2.51
N SER A 45 -26.73 18.64 -2.77
CA SER A 45 -26.43 19.29 -4.06
C SER A 45 -26.45 18.29 -5.22
N LEU A 46 -25.87 17.09 -5.08
CA LEU A 46 -25.90 16.06 -6.14
C LEU A 46 -27.32 15.51 -6.40
N ARG A 47 -28.14 15.35 -5.36
CA ARG A 47 -29.55 14.96 -5.53
C ARG A 47 -30.35 16.02 -6.29
N GLU A 48 -30.03 17.29 -6.09
CA GLU A 48 -30.65 18.38 -6.83
C GLU A 48 -30.16 18.42 -8.29
N VAL A 49 -28.86 18.16 -8.51
CA VAL A 49 -28.29 18.00 -9.86
C VAL A 49 -28.95 16.84 -10.60
N GLU A 50 -29.12 15.67 -9.96
CA GLU A 50 -29.79 14.49 -10.54
C GLU A 50 -31.23 14.82 -10.99
N LYS A 51 -32.02 15.48 -10.13
CA LYS A 51 -33.38 15.91 -10.49
C LYS A 51 -33.41 16.85 -11.69
N ARG A 52 -32.47 17.80 -11.75
CA ARG A 52 -32.41 18.77 -12.85
C ARG A 52 -31.97 18.11 -14.15
N ILE A 53 -31.04 17.15 -14.10
CA ILE A 53 -30.64 16.32 -15.24
C ILE A 53 -31.86 15.58 -15.79
N ASP A 54 -32.67 14.96 -14.92
CA ASP A 54 -33.89 14.26 -15.32
C ASP A 54 -34.92 15.21 -15.94
N CYS A 55 -35.12 16.39 -15.36
CA CYS A 55 -36.03 17.41 -15.89
C CYS A 55 -35.57 17.98 -17.24
N TYR A 56 -34.26 18.13 -17.43
CA TYR A 56 -33.67 18.59 -18.70
C TYR A 56 -33.60 17.48 -19.75
N GLY A 57 -33.69 16.21 -19.34
CA GLY A 57 -33.60 15.07 -20.22
C GLY A 57 -32.24 14.96 -20.91
N LEU A 58 -31.15 15.29 -20.20
CA LEU A 58 -29.79 15.31 -20.79
C LEU A 58 -29.29 13.92 -21.23
N PHE A 59 -29.89 12.87 -20.67
CA PHE A 59 -29.50 11.49 -20.97
C PHE A 59 -30.72 10.67 -21.40
N SER A 60 -30.64 10.03 -22.56
CA SER A 60 -31.65 9.10 -23.06
C SER A 60 -31.17 7.64 -23.03
N SER A 61 -32.13 6.71 -23.07
CA SER A 61 -31.82 5.28 -23.13
C SER A 61 -31.23 4.82 -24.46
N ASN A 62 -31.40 5.61 -25.51
CA ASN A 62 -31.12 5.23 -26.90
C ASN A 62 -29.96 6.02 -27.52
N GLU A 63 -29.21 6.77 -26.70
CA GLU A 63 -28.05 7.57 -27.13
C GLU A 63 -26.75 6.77 -26.92
N ASP A 64 -25.75 7.10 -27.74
CA ASP A 64 -24.37 6.68 -27.52
C ASP A 64 -23.45 7.85 -27.14
N LYS A 65 -22.15 7.60 -26.96
CA LYS A 65 -21.20 8.67 -26.62
C LYS A 65 -21.11 9.77 -27.67
N ASP A 66 -21.44 9.48 -28.93
CA ASP A 66 -21.25 10.40 -30.05
C ASP A 66 -22.38 11.43 -30.09
N ASP A 67 -23.56 11.08 -29.57
CA ASP A 67 -24.73 11.96 -29.38
C ASP A 67 -24.59 12.94 -28.20
N LEU A 68 -23.63 12.73 -27.30
CA LEU A 68 -23.43 13.57 -26.11
C LEU A 68 -22.67 14.86 -26.41
N ALA A 69 -23.22 15.98 -25.98
CA ALA A 69 -22.51 17.26 -25.95
C ALA A 69 -21.32 17.21 -24.99
N THR A 70 -20.17 17.74 -25.43
CA THR A 70 -18.92 17.76 -24.64
C THR A 70 -19.10 18.45 -23.29
N SER A 71 -19.95 19.47 -23.20
CA SER A 71 -20.28 20.19 -21.97
C SER A 71 -20.98 19.34 -20.91
N ASP A 72 -21.73 18.33 -21.36
CA ASP A 72 -22.68 17.58 -20.54
C ASP A 72 -22.09 16.25 -20.07
N MET A 73 -21.02 15.77 -20.71
CA MET A 73 -20.29 14.55 -20.33
C MET A 73 -19.93 14.49 -18.84
N LYS A 74 -19.59 15.63 -18.24
CA LYS A 74 -19.25 15.72 -16.81
C LYS A 74 -20.39 15.25 -15.90
N TYR A 75 -21.64 15.40 -16.33
CA TYR A 75 -22.81 15.02 -15.54
C TYR A 75 -23.02 13.50 -15.49
N LEU A 76 -22.38 12.71 -16.37
CA LEU A 76 -22.33 11.24 -16.24
C LEU A 76 -21.64 10.80 -14.94
N LEU A 77 -20.75 11.65 -14.39
CA LEU A 77 -20.04 11.38 -13.14
C LEU A 77 -20.89 11.62 -11.89
N VAL A 78 -22.09 12.18 -12.01
CA VAL A 78 -22.97 12.49 -10.86
C VAL A 78 -23.25 11.24 -10.05
N THR A 79 -23.66 10.14 -10.70
CA THR A 79 -23.93 8.87 -10.01
C THR A 79 -22.68 8.29 -9.34
N TYR A 80 -21.51 8.45 -9.97
CA TYR A 80 -20.22 8.05 -9.38
C TYR A 80 -19.89 8.87 -8.13
N TYR A 81 -20.00 10.20 -8.19
CA TYR A 81 -19.72 11.07 -7.04
C TYR A 81 -20.70 10.85 -5.89
N THR A 82 -21.96 10.58 -6.18
CA THR A 82 -22.94 10.17 -5.16
C THR A 82 -22.48 8.92 -4.42
N ALA A 83 -21.96 7.92 -5.15
CA ALA A 83 -21.41 6.70 -4.54
C ALA A 83 -20.18 6.98 -3.68
N GLU A 84 -19.27 7.86 -4.13
CA GLU A 84 -18.09 8.29 -3.35
C GLU A 84 -18.46 8.94 -2.02
N LEU A 85 -19.42 9.86 -2.04
CA LEU A 85 -19.86 10.55 -0.83
C LEU A 85 -20.57 9.57 0.12
N LEU A 86 -21.45 8.70 -0.38
CA LEU A 86 -22.11 7.67 0.42
C LEU A 86 -21.13 6.70 1.08
N ALA A 87 -20.06 6.32 0.37
CA ALA A 87 -19.02 5.44 0.89
C ALA A 87 -18.25 6.06 2.08
N ASN A 88 -18.21 7.39 2.15
CA ASN A 88 -17.47 8.15 3.17
C ASN A 88 -18.38 8.84 4.22
N LEU A 89 -19.70 8.78 4.07
CA LEU A 89 -20.65 9.49 4.94
C LEU A 89 -20.64 8.98 6.38
N ALA A 90 -20.82 7.66 6.55
CA ALA A 90 -20.93 7.03 7.85
C ALA A 90 -19.61 6.40 8.28
N GLY A 91 -19.14 6.75 9.47
CA GLY A 91 -17.95 6.17 10.09
C GLY A 91 -18.22 4.82 10.78
N PRO A 92 -17.19 4.20 11.39
CA PRO A 92 -17.31 2.90 12.07
C PRO A 92 -18.08 2.95 13.40
N GLU A 93 -18.43 4.15 13.88
CA GLU A 93 -19.18 4.40 15.12
C GLU A 93 -20.58 3.81 15.08
N ASP A 94 -21.22 3.81 13.91
CA ASP A 94 -22.55 3.28 13.68
C ASP A 94 -22.54 2.26 12.51
N PRO A 95 -22.31 0.96 12.83
CA PRO A 95 -22.22 -0.09 11.82
C PRO A 95 -23.47 -0.24 10.95
N SER A 96 -24.66 -0.04 11.52
CA SER A 96 -25.94 -0.24 10.82
C SER A 96 -26.19 0.87 9.81
N THR A 97 -25.98 2.13 10.22
CA THR A 97 -26.04 3.27 9.31
C THR A 97 -24.97 3.17 8.24
N ARG A 98 -23.73 2.76 8.59
CA ARG A 98 -22.67 2.52 7.60
C ARG A 98 -23.04 1.43 6.60
N ALA A 99 -23.56 0.29 7.05
CA ALA A 99 -23.99 -0.77 6.15
C ALA A 99 -25.08 -0.28 5.18
N CYS A 100 -26.04 0.52 5.65
CA CYS A 100 -27.06 1.14 4.79
C CYS A 100 -26.44 2.06 3.72
N CYS A 101 -25.55 2.98 4.13
CA CYS A 101 -24.86 3.88 3.20
C CYS A 101 -24.02 3.12 2.16
N LEU A 102 -23.32 2.06 2.59
CA LEU A 102 -22.49 1.25 1.69
C LEU A 102 -23.32 0.44 0.68
N VAL A 103 -24.48 -0.08 1.08
CA VAL A 103 -25.42 -0.72 0.14
C VAL A 103 -25.84 0.28 -0.94
N GLN A 104 -26.23 1.49 -0.54
CA GLN A 104 -26.57 2.56 -1.50
C GLN A 104 -25.37 2.96 -2.37
N ALA A 105 -24.15 3.01 -1.83
CA ALA A 105 -22.95 3.29 -2.61
C ALA A 105 -22.69 2.20 -3.68
N VAL A 106 -22.79 0.93 -3.31
CA VAL A 106 -22.64 -0.22 -4.23
C VAL A 106 -23.68 -0.17 -5.35
N GLU A 107 -24.94 0.15 -5.03
CA GLU A 107 -26.01 0.32 -6.02
C GLU A 107 -25.71 1.48 -6.99
N ASN A 108 -25.25 2.63 -6.47
CA ASN A 108 -24.90 3.78 -7.31
C ASN A 108 -23.69 3.50 -8.21
N TYR A 109 -22.65 2.81 -7.72
CA TYR A 109 -21.56 2.33 -8.60
C TYR A 109 -22.09 1.39 -9.70
N GLY A 110 -23.06 0.52 -9.38
CA GLY A 110 -23.74 -0.33 -10.36
C GLY A 110 -24.48 0.47 -11.43
N LYS A 111 -25.27 1.47 -11.02
CA LYS A 111 -25.98 2.37 -11.94
C LYS A 111 -25.01 3.15 -12.84
N PHE A 112 -23.93 3.69 -12.28
CA PHE A 112 -22.89 4.39 -13.04
C PHE A 112 -22.24 3.48 -14.08
N LEU A 113 -21.86 2.26 -13.72
CA LEU A 113 -21.27 1.31 -14.66
C LEU A 113 -22.24 0.93 -15.79
N ALA A 114 -23.52 0.74 -15.48
CA ALA A 114 -24.55 0.46 -16.47
C ALA A 114 -24.78 1.66 -17.41
N LEU A 115 -24.70 2.89 -16.88
CA LEU A 115 -24.77 4.12 -17.68
C LEU A 115 -23.57 4.20 -18.63
N CYS A 116 -22.35 3.98 -18.14
CA CYS A 116 -21.15 3.93 -18.98
C CYS A 116 -21.19 2.80 -20.02
N GLU A 117 -21.83 1.66 -19.72
CA GLU A 117 -22.02 0.58 -20.70
C GLU A 117 -22.94 1.03 -21.84
N ARG A 118 -24.09 1.63 -21.50
CA ARG A 118 -25.07 2.13 -22.47
C ARG A 118 -24.46 3.13 -23.44
N TYR A 119 -23.72 4.10 -22.91
CA TYR A 119 -23.08 5.15 -23.71
C TYR A 119 -21.79 4.71 -24.40
N ASP A 120 -21.37 3.45 -24.31
CA ASP A 120 -20.09 2.97 -24.84
C ASP A 120 -18.86 3.74 -24.32
N LEU A 121 -18.84 3.99 -23.00
CA LEU A 121 -17.77 4.69 -22.28
C LEU A 121 -16.93 3.75 -21.40
N LEU A 122 -17.18 2.44 -21.47
CA LEU A 122 -16.38 1.43 -20.77
C LEU A 122 -15.00 1.20 -21.41
N GLY A 123 -14.81 1.57 -22.68
CA GLY A 123 -13.56 1.39 -23.41
C GLY A 123 -13.09 -0.06 -23.40
N GLU A 124 -11.80 -0.30 -23.16
CA GLU A 124 -11.22 -1.66 -23.07
C GLU A 124 -11.64 -2.40 -21.77
N SER A 125 -12.35 -1.71 -20.87
CA SER A 125 -12.82 -2.29 -19.60
C SER A 125 -14.09 -3.12 -19.76
N LYS A 126 -14.76 -3.05 -20.92
CA LYS A 126 -15.98 -3.80 -21.24
C LYS A 126 -15.88 -5.28 -20.89
N MET A 127 -14.78 -5.93 -21.28
CA MET A 127 -14.57 -7.35 -21.00
C MET A 127 -14.50 -7.63 -19.50
N VAL A 128 -13.88 -6.74 -18.73
CA VAL A 128 -13.74 -6.91 -17.27
C VAL A 128 -15.05 -6.70 -16.52
N VAL A 129 -15.95 -5.86 -17.03
CA VAL A 129 -17.30 -5.67 -16.46
C VAL A 129 -18.16 -6.90 -16.72
N ARG A 130 -18.11 -7.45 -17.94
CA ARG A 130 -18.95 -8.55 -18.40
C ARG A 130 -18.46 -9.93 -17.94
N ASP A 131 -17.15 -10.12 -17.86
CA ASP A 131 -16.52 -11.39 -17.49
C ASP A 131 -16.17 -11.46 -16.00
N GLN A 132 -16.95 -10.84 -15.09
CA GLN A 132 -16.74 -11.09 -13.67
C GLN A 132 -16.99 -12.58 -13.41
N PRO A 133 -15.95 -13.36 -13.06
CA PRO A 133 -16.12 -14.80 -12.89
C PRO A 133 -16.98 -15.03 -11.65
N GLU A 134 -18.14 -15.65 -11.84
CA GLU A 134 -19.01 -16.11 -10.74
C GLU A 134 -18.38 -17.27 -9.96
N GLU A 135 -17.41 -17.96 -10.57
CA GLU A 135 -16.70 -19.10 -10.00
C GLU A 135 -15.39 -18.71 -9.30
N ALA A 136 -14.91 -19.61 -8.44
CA ALA A 136 -13.63 -19.49 -7.75
C ALA A 136 -12.46 -19.47 -8.75
N VAL A 137 -12.11 -18.28 -9.24
CA VAL A 137 -10.91 -18.04 -10.05
C VAL A 137 -9.66 -18.30 -9.23
N ASP A 138 -8.67 -18.94 -9.86
CA ASP A 138 -7.36 -19.16 -9.26
C ASP A 138 -6.72 -17.83 -8.82
N ALA A 139 -6.01 -17.85 -7.68
CA ALA A 139 -5.37 -16.68 -7.10
C ALA A 139 -4.39 -15.99 -8.06
N ALA A 140 -3.75 -16.77 -8.96
CA ALA A 140 -2.89 -16.23 -10.00
C ALA A 140 -3.68 -15.34 -10.98
N THR A 141 -4.86 -15.79 -11.42
CA THR A 141 -5.72 -15.04 -12.35
C THR A 141 -6.30 -13.77 -11.72
N VAL A 142 -6.71 -13.82 -10.45
CA VAL A 142 -7.15 -12.63 -9.71
C VAL A 142 -6.02 -11.61 -9.61
N ARG A 143 -4.80 -12.07 -9.35
CA ARG A 143 -3.61 -11.21 -9.29
C ARG A 143 -3.32 -10.57 -10.65
N THR A 144 -3.39 -11.32 -11.75
CA THR A 144 -3.14 -10.76 -13.09
C THR A 144 -4.18 -9.70 -13.46
N ILE A 145 -5.46 -9.92 -13.14
CA ILE A 145 -6.54 -8.94 -13.35
C ILE A 145 -6.25 -7.66 -12.56
N LYS A 146 -5.89 -7.77 -11.27
CA LYS A 146 -5.56 -6.60 -10.44
C LYS A 146 -4.34 -5.84 -10.95
N ILE A 147 -3.31 -6.54 -11.40
CA ILE A 147 -2.12 -5.92 -12.00
C ILE A 147 -2.50 -5.17 -13.29
N ALA A 148 -3.33 -5.77 -14.13
CA ALA A 148 -3.81 -5.12 -15.36
C ALA A 148 -4.61 -3.85 -15.06
N ARG A 149 -5.55 -3.90 -14.10
CA ARG A 149 -6.31 -2.73 -13.64
C ARG A 149 -5.41 -1.62 -13.11
N PHE A 150 -4.47 -1.96 -12.23
CA PHE A 150 -3.53 -0.98 -11.67
C PHE A 150 -2.66 -0.32 -12.77
N LYS A 151 -2.18 -1.11 -13.74
CA LYS A 151 -1.42 -0.57 -14.89
C LYS A 151 -2.29 0.36 -15.74
N ARG A 152 -3.55 0.00 -15.97
CA ARG A 152 -4.51 0.82 -16.72
C ARG A 152 -4.81 2.13 -16.01
N GLU A 153 -5.16 2.06 -14.73
CA GLU A 153 -5.41 3.24 -13.90
C GLU A 153 -4.21 4.19 -13.93
N LYS A 154 -2.99 3.66 -13.80
CA LYS A 154 -1.76 4.45 -13.88
C LYS A 154 -1.58 5.10 -15.26
N ALA A 155 -1.89 4.40 -16.35
CA ALA A 155 -1.80 4.94 -17.70
C ALA A 155 -2.81 6.07 -17.93
N ILE A 156 -4.07 5.89 -17.51
CA ILE A 156 -5.12 6.91 -17.61
C ILE A 156 -4.72 8.15 -16.81
N ARG A 157 -4.25 7.98 -15.57
CA ARG A 157 -3.77 9.11 -14.74
C ARG A 157 -2.63 9.87 -15.41
N ALA A 158 -1.71 9.18 -16.07
CA ALA A 158 -0.62 9.83 -16.82
C ALA A 158 -1.15 10.62 -18.03
N GLN A 159 -2.14 10.10 -18.75
CA GLN A 159 -2.78 10.81 -19.87
C GLN A 159 -3.54 12.06 -19.39
N ILE A 160 -4.27 11.97 -18.27
CA ILE A 160 -4.93 13.13 -17.66
C ILE A 160 -3.90 14.20 -17.27
N GLN A 161 -2.75 13.80 -16.71
CA GLN A 161 -1.67 14.73 -16.40
C GLN A 161 -1.10 15.41 -17.65
N GLN A 162 -0.92 14.65 -18.74
CA GLN A 162 -0.46 15.19 -20.02
C GLN A 162 -1.45 16.21 -20.59
N LEU A 163 -2.75 15.92 -20.60
CA LEU A 163 -3.77 16.88 -21.04
C LEU A 163 -3.82 18.12 -20.16
N ASN A 164 -3.68 17.97 -18.84
CA ASN A 164 -3.60 19.11 -17.93
C ASN A 164 -2.36 19.99 -18.18
N SER A 165 -1.20 19.39 -18.49
CA SER A 165 -0.02 20.17 -18.91
C SER A 165 -0.25 20.86 -20.24
N LYS A 166 -0.85 20.18 -21.21
CA LYS A 166 -1.21 20.74 -22.52
C LYS A 166 -2.11 21.97 -22.36
N ARG A 167 -3.14 21.87 -21.50
CA ARG A 167 -4.06 22.95 -21.16
C ARG A 167 -3.35 24.17 -20.53
N LEU A 168 -2.39 23.94 -19.65
CA LEU A 168 -1.61 25.02 -19.03
C LEU A 168 -0.69 25.71 -20.05
N ASP A 169 -0.07 24.94 -20.94
CA ASP A 169 0.80 25.48 -21.99
C ASP A 169 0.00 26.31 -23.00
N TYR A 170 -1.21 25.89 -23.37
CA TYR A 170 -2.12 26.71 -24.18
C TYR A 170 -2.48 28.03 -23.51
N ARG A 171 -2.85 27.99 -22.21
CA ARG A 171 -3.13 29.21 -21.44
C ARG A 171 -1.93 30.15 -21.38
N ARG A 172 -0.71 29.62 -21.25
CA ARG A 172 0.53 30.41 -21.26
C ARG A 172 0.80 31.03 -22.64
N LYS A 173 0.60 30.27 -23.72
CA LYS A 173 0.76 30.79 -25.09
C LYS A 173 -0.26 31.89 -25.40
N GLU A 174 -1.51 31.71 -24.95
CA GLU A 174 -2.55 32.70 -25.11
C GLU A 174 -2.23 34.00 -24.35
N SER A 175 -1.76 33.91 -23.11
CA SER A 175 -1.33 35.10 -22.36
C SER A 175 -0.17 35.84 -23.04
N LEU A 176 0.82 35.11 -23.57
CA LEU A 176 1.95 35.69 -24.30
C LEU A 176 1.52 36.35 -25.62
N ALA A 177 0.63 35.72 -26.38
CA ALA A 177 0.11 36.28 -27.63
C ALA A 177 -0.68 37.58 -27.40
N LEU A 178 -1.43 37.66 -26.30
CA LEU A 178 -2.12 38.88 -25.87
C LEU A 178 -1.14 40.00 -25.51
N GLU A 179 -0.06 39.69 -24.79
CA GLU A 179 1.01 40.66 -24.46
C GLU A 179 1.75 41.16 -25.71
N GLU A 180 2.02 40.28 -26.67
CA GLU A 180 2.70 40.61 -27.93
C GLU A 180 1.79 41.30 -28.97
N GLY A 181 0.50 41.50 -28.64
CA GLY A 181 -0.49 42.11 -29.55
C GLY A 181 -0.76 41.28 -30.81
N SER A 182 -0.41 39.99 -30.79
CA SER A 182 -0.58 39.07 -31.91
C SER A 182 -1.98 38.46 -31.89
N THR A 183 -2.76 38.73 -32.94
CA THR A 183 -4.10 38.13 -33.15
C THR A 183 -4.06 36.84 -33.96
N SER A 184 -2.85 36.28 -34.20
CA SER A 184 -2.72 35.03 -34.95
C SER A 184 -3.57 33.93 -34.31
N SER A 185 -4.06 32.96 -35.10
CA SER A 185 -4.80 31.82 -34.57
C SER A 185 -3.89 31.00 -33.65
N VAL A 186 -3.83 31.39 -32.38
CA VAL A 186 -3.13 30.64 -31.35
C VAL A 186 -3.85 29.31 -31.26
N ASP A 187 -3.07 28.24 -31.42
CA ASP A 187 -3.53 26.88 -31.15
C ASP A 187 -4.10 26.87 -29.73
N ARG A 188 -5.38 26.51 -29.59
CA ARG A 188 -6.13 26.60 -28.33
C ARG A 188 -6.49 25.21 -27.84
N PHE A 189 -6.76 25.10 -26.55
CA PHE A 189 -7.42 23.92 -26.02
C PHE A 189 -8.83 23.91 -26.59
N ASP A 190 -9.08 23.00 -27.54
CA ASP A 190 -10.31 22.95 -28.31
C ASP A 190 -11.31 21.96 -27.68
N GLU A 191 -12.46 21.82 -28.33
CA GLU A 191 -13.52 20.92 -27.87
C GLU A 191 -13.07 19.44 -27.90
N GLU A 192 -12.19 19.06 -28.83
CA GLU A 192 -11.68 17.69 -28.93
C GLU A 192 -10.82 17.34 -27.70
N ASP A 193 -9.94 18.27 -27.29
CA ASP A 193 -9.16 18.14 -26.07
C ASP A 193 -10.05 18.09 -24.79
N GLU A 194 -11.12 18.90 -24.73
CA GLU A 194 -12.10 18.85 -23.63
C GLU A 194 -12.82 17.51 -23.56
N ARG A 195 -13.28 17.01 -24.71
CA ARG A 195 -13.95 15.72 -24.83
C ARG A 195 -13.02 14.57 -24.43
N ALA A 196 -11.76 14.63 -24.83
CA ALA A 196 -10.74 13.66 -24.43
C ALA A 196 -10.50 13.69 -22.91
N ALA A 197 -10.44 14.88 -22.31
CA ALA A 197 -10.25 15.03 -20.86
C ALA A 197 -11.42 14.42 -20.07
N TRP A 198 -12.67 14.67 -20.49
CA TRP A 198 -13.84 14.07 -19.85
C TRP A 198 -13.91 12.55 -20.07
N SER A 199 -13.60 12.08 -21.27
CA SER A 199 -13.56 10.64 -21.57
C SER A 199 -12.58 9.90 -20.65
N LEU A 200 -11.37 10.43 -20.46
CA LEU A 200 -10.38 9.86 -19.56
C LEU A 200 -10.81 9.92 -18.09
N GLN A 201 -11.48 10.99 -17.68
CA GLN A 201 -12.00 11.12 -16.32
C GLN A 201 -13.11 10.10 -16.03
N ILE A 202 -14.00 9.87 -16.99
CA ILE A 202 -15.04 8.82 -16.91
C ILE A 202 -14.39 7.44 -16.87
N GLU A 203 -13.40 7.18 -17.72
CA GLU A 203 -12.70 5.90 -17.72
C GLU A 203 -11.97 5.63 -16.39
N LEU A 204 -11.34 6.65 -15.80
CA LEU A 204 -10.75 6.56 -14.47
C LEU A 204 -11.80 6.23 -13.41
N ALA A 205 -12.97 6.89 -13.46
CA ALA A 205 -14.09 6.61 -12.57
C ALA A 205 -14.62 5.18 -12.75
N VAL A 206 -14.66 4.64 -13.97
CA VAL A 206 -15.02 3.24 -14.26
C VAL A 206 -14.04 2.28 -13.58
N GLN A 207 -12.73 2.49 -13.70
CA GLN A 207 -11.73 1.65 -13.01
C GLN A 207 -11.93 1.67 -11.49
N LYS A 208 -12.05 2.87 -10.91
CA LYS A 208 -12.25 3.05 -9.48
C LYS A 208 -13.55 2.38 -9.01
N SER A 209 -14.63 2.50 -9.77
CA SER A 209 -15.93 1.89 -9.46
C SER A 209 -15.86 0.38 -9.41
N LEU A 210 -15.13 -0.26 -10.34
CA LEU A 210 -15.00 -1.72 -10.36
C LEU A 210 -14.25 -2.27 -9.14
N ASP A 211 -13.25 -1.55 -8.66
CA ASP A 211 -12.50 -1.94 -7.46
C ASP A 211 -13.30 -1.63 -6.19
N LYS A 212 -13.89 -0.43 -6.08
CA LYS A 212 -14.69 -0.03 -4.92
C LYS A 212 -15.95 -0.85 -4.75
N ARG A 213 -16.68 -1.18 -5.82
CA ARG A 213 -17.91 -1.99 -5.75
C ARG A 213 -17.65 -3.34 -5.05
N LYS A 214 -16.54 -4.00 -5.37
CA LYS A 214 -16.17 -5.27 -4.73
C LYS A 214 -15.76 -5.06 -3.27
N LEU A 215 -14.88 -4.09 -3.01
CA LEU A 215 -14.39 -3.80 -1.66
C LEU A 215 -15.52 -3.45 -0.68
N LEU A 216 -16.45 -2.61 -1.11
CA LEU A 216 -17.59 -2.20 -0.29
C LEU A 216 -18.62 -3.32 -0.13
N ALA A 217 -18.82 -4.18 -1.14
CA ALA A 217 -19.68 -5.36 -1.01
C ALA A 217 -19.14 -6.35 0.04
N ASP A 218 -17.82 -6.59 0.03
CA ASP A 218 -17.15 -7.41 1.03
C ASP A 218 -17.28 -6.77 2.44
N GLU A 219 -17.14 -5.45 2.55
CA GLU A 219 -17.34 -4.72 3.81
C GLU A 219 -18.78 -4.86 4.34
N VAL A 220 -19.79 -4.68 3.47
CA VAL A 220 -21.21 -4.88 3.85
C VAL A 220 -21.45 -6.29 4.37
N GLN A 221 -20.87 -7.31 3.74
CA GLN A 221 -20.99 -8.69 4.21
C GLN A 221 -20.38 -8.85 5.61
N ILE A 222 -19.20 -8.27 5.85
CA ILE A 222 -18.54 -8.30 7.17
C ILE A 222 -19.39 -7.59 8.23
N LEU A 223 -19.92 -6.40 7.92
CA LEU A 223 -20.75 -5.63 8.85
C LEU A 223 -22.05 -6.37 9.19
N ARG A 224 -22.71 -6.98 8.21
CA ARG A 224 -23.90 -7.82 8.44
C ARG A 224 -23.59 -9.04 9.31
N HIS A 225 -22.47 -9.72 9.06
CA HIS A 225 -22.05 -10.83 9.92
C HIS A 225 -21.75 -10.37 11.35
N LYS A 226 -21.17 -9.17 11.53
CA LYS A 226 -20.93 -8.57 12.85
C LYS A 226 -22.24 -8.27 13.59
N GLU A 227 -23.30 -7.85 12.89
CA GLU A 227 -24.63 -7.67 13.51
C GLU A 227 -25.26 -9.00 13.93
N ILE A 228 -25.11 -10.05 13.10
CA ILE A 228 -25.64 -11.40 13.36
C ILE A 228 -24.87 -12.12 14.47
N THR A 229 -23.57 -11.83 14.65
CA THR A 229 -22.77 -12.30 15.78
C THR A 229 -22.74 -11.23 16.86
N PRO A 230 -23.78 -11.12 17.72
CA PRO A 230 -23.74 -10.20 18.84
C PRO A 230 -22.48 -10.49 19.64
N THR A 231 -21.78 -9.42 20.00
CA THR A 231 -20.51 -9.40 20.74
C THR A 231 -20.54 -10.19 22.05
N ASP A 232 -21.69 -10.69 22.47
CA ASP A 232 -21.96 -11.31 23.77
C ASP A 232 -22.30 -12.81 23.72
N THR A 233 -22.22 -13.47 22.55
CA THR A 233 -22.41 -14.94 22.46
C THR A 233 -21.11 -15.74 22.45
N ARG A 234 -19.96 -15.07 22.41
CA ARG A 234 -18.70 -15.73 22.79
C ARG A 234 -18.73 -15.85 24.30
N GLY A 235 -19.09 -17.03 24.80
CA GLY A 235 -18.84 -17.40 26.20
C GLY A 235 -17.37 -17.11 26.58
N PRO A 236 -17.01 -17.11 27.88
CA PRO A 236 -15.67 -16.79 28.35
C PRO A 236 -14.64 -17.46 27.45
N GLY A 237 -13.90 -16.65 26.68
CA GLY A 237 -13.17 -17.14 25.52
C GLY A 237 -12.30 -18.33 25.91
N ASP A 238 -12.57 -19.47 25.26
CA ASP A 238 -11.85 -20.72 25.50
C ASP A 238 -10.35 -20.43 25.42
N ASP A 239 -9.61 -20.73 26.49
CA ASP A 239 -8.21 -20.32 26.66
C ASP A 239 -7.32 -20.86 25.54
N THR A 240 -7.79 -21.90 24.84
CA THR A 240 -7.24 -22.46 23.59
C THR A 240 -7.03 -21.39 22.51
N THR A 241 -7.99 -20.48 22.32
CA THR A 241 -7.91 -19.46 21.27
C THR A 241 -6.87 -18.38 21.58
N LYS A 242 -6.73 -18.00 22.86
CA LYS A 242 -5.70 -17.06 23.33
C LYS A 242 -4.31 -17.68 23.21
N GLU A 243 -4.18 -18.95 23.55
CA GLU A 243 -2.93 -19.71 23.42
C GLU A 243 -2.46 -19.73 21.96
N VAL A 244 -3.34 -20.08 21.02
CA VAL A 244 -3.04 -20.14 19.57
C VAL A 244 -2.65 -18.76 19.04
N VAL A 245 -3.38 -17.70 19.41
CA VAL A 245 -3.05 -16.32 18.98
C VAL A 245 -1.69 -15.88 19.55
N SER A 246 -1.37 -16.26 20.79
CA SER A 246 -0.07 -15.97 21.41
C SER A 246 1.09 -16.71 20.73
N GLN A 247 0.87 -17.97 20.33
CA GLN A 247 1.84 -18.77 19.60
C GLN A 247 2.09 -18.19 18.19
N LEU A 248 1.03 -17.79 17.49
CA LEU A 248 1.15 -17.11 16.19
C LEU A 248 1.92 -15.78 16.30
N HIS A 249 1.66 -15.00 17.35
CA HIS A 249 2.37 -13.74 17.57
C HIS A 249 3.87 -13.96 17.82
N LYS A 250 4.25 -15.00 18.59
CA LYS A 250 5.65 -15.39 18.80
C LYS A 250 6.33 -15.81 17.50
N VAL A 251 5.66 -16.60 16.66
CA VAL A 251 6.20 -17.03 15.35
C VAL A 251 6.40 -15.83 14.42
N ALA A 252 5.43 -14.91 14.36
CA ALA A 252 5.53 -13.70 13.55
C ALA A 252 6.68 -12.79 13.99
N GLN A 253 6.88 -12.58 15.30
CA GLN A 253 8.01 -11.82 15.83
C GLN A 253 9.36 -12.47 15.50
N SER A 254 9.45 -13.80 15.59
CA SER A 254 10.66 -14.55 15.22
C SER A 254 11.00 -14.42 13.73
N LEU A 255 10.00 -14.39 12.84
CA LEU A 255 10.22 -14.21 11.40
C LEU A 255 10.80 -12.81 11.05
N THR A 256 10.46 -11.79 11.82
CA THR A 256 10.91 -10.41 11.59
C THR A 256 12.26 -10.08 12.23
N GLY A 257 12.67 -10.79 13.29
CA GLY A 257 13.92 -10.51 14.02
C GLY A 257 15.20 -10.70 13.18
N ASP A 258 15.23 -11.73 12.33
CA ASP A 258 16.46 -12.11 11.60
C ASP A 258 16.56 -11.49 10.21
N ARG A 259 15.67 -10.55 9.87
CA ARG A 259 15.64 -9.96 8.52
C ARG A 259 16.90 -9.14 8.24
N GLU A 260 17.40 -8.41 9.23
CA GLU A 260 18.60 -7.59 9.12
C GLU A 260 19.87 -8.43 9.09
N GLN A 261 19.96 -9.47 9.93
CA GLN A 261 21.07 -10.42 9.93
C GLN A 261 21.15 -11.18 8.60
N ARG A 262 20.02 -11.72 8.11
CA ARG A 262 19.98 -12.40 6.80
C ARG A 262 20.33 -11.46 5.66
N LYS A 263 19.91 -10.19 5.68
CA LYS A 263 20.32 -9.18 4.68
C LYS A 263 21.84 -8.95 4.71
N ALA A 264 22.45 -8.94 5.89
CA ALA A 264 23.90 -8.80 6.05
C ALA A 264 24.69 -10.05 5.64
N GLU A 265 24.04 -11.22 5.51
CA GLU A 265 24.66 -12.48 5.09
C GLU A 265 24.59 -12.72 3.58
N VAL A 266 23.73 -12.01 2.85
CA VAL A 266 23.68 -12.08 1.39
C VAL A 266 24.72 -11.16 0.77
N PHE A 267 25.39 -11.60 -0.29
CA PHE A 267 26.42 -10.84 -1.03
C PHE A 267 27.71 -10.51 -0.24
N ARG A 268 28.12 -11.40 0.68
CA ARG A 268 29.47 -11.31 1.26
C ARG A 268 30.54 -11.73 0.24
N PRO A 269 31.71 -11.08 0.21
CA PRO A 269 32.86 -11.55 -0.55
C PRO A 269 33.23 -12.99 -0.17
N SER A 270 33.67 -13.80 -1.14
CA SER A 270 34.00 -15.21 -0.93
C SER A 270 35.29 -15.45 -0.10
N HIS A 271 35.98 -14.38 0.30
CA HIS A 271 37.18 -14.41 1.12
C HIS A 271 37.09 -13.39 2.25
N THR A 272 37.77 -13.67 3.36
CA THR A 272 37.90 -12.75 4.49
C THR A 272 38.67 -11.50 4.06
N LEU A 273 38.05 -10.33 4.19
CA LEU A 273 38.72 -9.06 3.95
C LEU A 273 39.52 -8.63 5.18
N PRO A 274 40.66 -7.94 5.00
CA PRO A 274 41.37 -7.29 6.11
C PRO A 274 40.44 -6.33 6.85
N THR A 275 40.29 -6.53 8.15
CA THR A 275 39.38 -5.73 9.00
C THR A 275 40.07 -4.56 9.69
N MET A 276 41.40 -4.46 9.59
CA MET A 276 42.21 -3.41 10.20
C MET A 276 43.20 -2.87 9.18
N SER A 277 43.58 -1.62 9.30
CA SER A 277 44.59 -1.02 8.43
C SER A 277 45.99 -1.53 8.79
N ILE A 278 46.94 -1.41 7.87
CA ILE A 278 48.34 -1.82 8.10
C ILE A 278 48.95 -1.00 9.25
N GLU A 279 48.61 0.27 9.34
CA GLU A 279 49.06 1.18 10.41
C GLU A 279 48.50 0.75 11.78
N GLU A 280 47.21 0.42 11.83
CA GLU A 280 46.55 -0.01 13.06
C GLU A 280 47.07 -1.36 13.55
N LEU A 281 47.42 -2.27 12.63
CA LEU A 281 48.08 -3.53 12.96
C LEU A 281 49.50 -3.28 13.53
N ALA A 282 50.27 -2.37 12.92
CA ALA A 282 51.60 -2.03 13.39
C ALA A 282 51.58 -1.42 14.80
N GLU A 283 50.60 -0.56 15.09
CA GLU A 283 50.37 -0.01 16.42
C GLU A 283 49.98 -1.09 17.43
N ALA A 284 49.12 -2.03 17.05
CA ALA A 284 48.72 -3.15 17.90
C ALA A 284 49.91 -4.08 18.22
N GLU A 285 50.81 -4.33 17.26
CA GLU A 285 52.03 -5.10 17.50
C GLU A 285 53.00 -4.39 18.45
N VAL A 286 53.20 -3.08 18.27
CA VAL A 286 54.05 -2.28 19.18
C VAL A 286 53.48 -2.25 20.60
N ALA A 287 52.16 -2.08 20.73
CA ALA A 287 51.48 -2.11 22.02
C ALA A 287 51.64 -3.47 22.72
N ARG A 288 51.48 -4.56 21.96
CA ARG A 288 51.64 -5.92 22.48
C ARG A 288 53.08 -6.21 22.91
N ALA A 289 54.06 -5.76 22.13
CA ALA A 289 55.48 -5.90 22.48
C ALA A 289 55.84 -5.10 23.76
N ALA A 290 55.26 -3.90 23.92
CA ALA A 290 55.43 -3.10 25.12
C ALA A 290 54.81 -3.76 26.36
N GLU A 291 53.63 -4.37 26.20
CA GLU A 291 52.97 -5.09 27.28
C GLU A 291 53.73 -6.37 27.66
N GLU A 292 54.25 -7.12 26.70
CA GLU A 292 55.10 -8.28 26.93
C GLU A 292 56.39 -7.90 27.66
N ARG A 293 57.03 -6.79 27.28
CA ARG A 293 58.21 -6.26 28.00
C ARG A 293 57.88 -5.89 29.44
N ARG A 294 56.76 -5.21 29.66
CA ARG A 294 56.28 -4.86 31.02
C ARG A 294 55.97 -6.11 31.85
N ARG A 295 55.38 -7.13 31.23
CA ARG A 295 55.06 -8.41 31.87
C ARG A 295 56.33 -9.20 32.21
N ALA A 296 57.34 -9.19 31.34
CA ALA A 296 58.64 -9.82 31.59
C ALA A 296 59.40 -9.12 32.73
N GLU A 297 59.39 -7.79 32.78
CA GLU A 297 59.99 -7.01 33.87
C GLU A 297 59.28 -7.28 35.22
N ALA A 298 57.94 -7.37 35.21
CA ALA A 298 57.15 -7.75 36.39
C ALA A 298 57.40 -9.20 36.84
N ALA A 299 57.55 -10.13 35.89
CA ALA A 299 57.87 -11.53 36.17
C ALA A 299 59.29 -11.69 36.74
N ALA A 300 60.27 -10.92 36.26
CA ALA A 300 61.63 -10.91 36.80
C ALA A 300 61.67 -10.40 38.25
N GLN A 301 60.89 -9.35 38.58
CA GLN A 301 60.73 -8.88 39.96
C GLN A 301 59.97 -9.87 40.85
N GLY A 302 58.96 -10.57 40.30
CA GLY A 302 58.20 -11.62 40.99
C GLY A 302 59.01 -12.89 41.26
N SER A 303 59.87 -13.31 40.32
CA SER A 303 60.75 -14.48 40.45
C SER A 303 61.81 -14.30 41.55
N SER A 304 62.34 -13.09 41.71
CA SER A 304 63.24 -12.74 42.81
C SER A 304 62.56 -12.88 44.19
N ARG A 305 61.26 -12.57 44.29
CA ARG A 305 60.46 -12.72 45.52
C ARG A 305 59.98 -14.16 45.79
N ARG A 306 59.75 -14.98 44.76
CA ARG A 306 59.22 -16.35 44.89
C ARG A 306 60.27 -17.44 45.13
N ARG A 307 61.56 -17.18 44.89
CA ARG A 307 62.64 -18.14 45.18
C ARG A 307 62.89 -18.39 46.70
N GLY A 308 62.07 -17.79 47.57
CA GLY A 308 62.10 -17.95 49.03
C GLY A 308 60.98 -18.79 49.65
N SER A 309 60.00 -19.31 48.89
CA SER A 309 58.92 -20.13 49.46
C SER A 309 58.47 -21.20 48.45
N GLU A 310 58.76 -22.45 48.78
CA GLU A 310 57.99 -23.67 48.41
C GLU A 310 57.80 -23.95 46.91
N SER A 311 58.68 -24.79 46.37
CA SER A 311 58.59 -25.39 45.03
C SER A 311 58.89 -26.88 45.18
N SER A 312 57.85 -27.71 45.35
CA SER A 312 57.99 -29.16 45.16
C SER A 312 56.69 -29.91 44.84
N ASP A 313 55.51 -29.38 45.16
CA ASP A 313 54.26 -30.18 45.04
C ASP A 313 53.41 -29.87 43.78
N GLU A 314 53.52 -28.67 43.19
CA GLU A 314 52.73 -28.31 41.99
C GLU A 314 53.25 -28.97 40.69
N ASP A 315 54.52 -29.35 40.64
CA ASP A 315 55.15 -29.91 39.45
C ASP A 315 54.75 -31.38 39.19
N GLU A 316 54.46 -32.16 40.24
CA GLU A 316 54.08 -33.57 40.10
C GLU A 316 52.66 -33.76 39.54
N GLU A 317 51.73 -32.87 39.93
CA GLU A 317 50.34 -32.96 39.48
C GLU A 317 50.20 -32.58 38.00
N GLY A 318 50.99 -31.61 37.54
CA GLY A 318 51.08 -31.23 36.13
C GLY A 318 51.55 -32.39 35.26
N LEU A 319 52.61 -33.09 35.67
CA LEU A 319 53.14 -34.26 34.96
C LEU A 319 52.12 -35.41 34.87
N ARG A 320 51.34 -35.64 35.94
CA ARG A 320 50.26 -36.67 35.94
C ARG A 320 49.16 -36.34 34.94
N ARG A 321 48.70 -35.09 34.90
CA ARG A 321 47.65 -34.67 33.94
C ARG A 321 48.14 -34.78 32.50
N GLN A 322 49.41 -34.47 32.25
CA GLN A 322 49.99 -34.55 30.91
C GLN A 322 50.08 -36.00 30.42
N ARG A 323 50.49 -36.93 31.28
CA ARG A 323 50.48 -38.37 30.98
C ARG A 323 49.06 -38.90 30.72
N ALA A 324 48.09 -38.51 31.55
CA ALA A 324 46.70 -38.91 31.37
C ALA A 324 46.10 -38.43 30.04
N LEU A 325 46.50 -37.24 29.58
CA LEU A 325 46.07 -36.71 28.28
C LEU A 325 46.70 -37.45 27.10
N ASP A 326 47.94 -37.92 27.24
CA ASP A 326 48.58 -38.72 26.19
C ASP A 326 47.98 -40.13 26.11
N ASP A 327 47.73 -40.80 27.23
CA ASP A 327 47.01 -42.09 27.26
C ASP A 327 45.61 -42.00 26.64
N TRP A 328 44.91 -40.87 26.84
CA TRP A 328 43.61 -40.63 26.24
C TRP A 328 43.69 -40.43 24.72
N LYS A 329 44.71 -39.72 24.21
CA LYS A 329 44.89 -39.52 22.76
C LYS A 329 45.22 -40.83 22.05
N ASP A 330 46.01 -41.69 22.67
CA ASP A 330 46.37 -43.01 22.11
C ASP A 330 45.13 -43.90 21.96
N SER A 331 44.19 -43.81 22.90
CA SER A 331 42.91 -44.54 22.81
C SER A 331 41.86 -43.88 21.90
N HIS A 332 42.08 -42.63 21.47
CA HIS A 332 41.14 -41.88 20.61
C HIS A 332 41.82 -41.34 19.34
N PRO A 333 42.14 -42.22 18.36
CA PRO A 333 42.70 -41.79 17.08
C PRO A 333 41.77 -40.81 16.36
N ARG A 334 42.35 -39.74 15.82
CA ARG A 334 41.60 -38.77 15.03
C ARG A 334 40.92 -39.45 13.83
N GLY A 335 39.62 -39.24 13.66
CA GLY A 335 38.84 -39.80 12.55
C GLY A 335 38.20 -41.17 12.80
N SER A 336 38.30 -41.73 14.01
CA SER A 336 37.65 -42.99 14.40
C SER A 336 36.13 -43.03 14.12
N GLY A 337 35.44 -41.87 14.16
CA GLY A 337 34.01 -41.75 13.87
C GLY A 337 33.61 -41.69 12.39
N ASN A 338 34.54 -41.41 11.46
CA ASN A 338 34.21 -41.18 10.04
C ASN A 338 34.66 -42.32 9.10
N SER A 339 35.13 -43.43 9.66
CA SER A 339 35.68 -44.58 8.92
C SER A 339 34.62 -45.55 8.39
N ARG A 340 33.35 -45.38 8.76
CA ARG A 340 32.26 -46.34 8.47
C ARG A 340 31.27 -45.89 7.40
N ILE A 341 31.49 -44.73 6.79
CA ILE A 341 30.69 -44.25 5.66
C ILE A 341 31.21 -44.94 4.41
N LYS A 342 30.52 -45.99 3.95
CA LYS A 342 30.77 -46.56 2.62
C LYS A 342 30.25 -45.56 1.58
N PRO A 343 31.01 -45.22 0.53
CA PRO A 343 30.46 -44.48 -0.60
C PRO A 343 29.36 -45.33 -1.25
N LEU A 344 28.19 -44.73 -1.48
CA LEU A 344 27.11 -45.35 -2.26
C LEU A 344 27.64 -45.59 -3.69
N ALA A 345 27.59 -46.85 -4.14
CA ALA A 345 27.85 -47.27 -5.51
C ALA A 345 26.58 -47.19 -6.35
#